data_AF-A0A1B7MHX4-F1
#
_entry.id   AF-A0A1B7MHX4-F1
#
_cell.length_a   1.000
_cell.length_b   1.000
_cell.length_c   1.000
_cell.angle_alpha   90.00
_cell.angle_beta   90.00
_cell.angle_gamma   90.00
#
_symmetry.space_group_name_H-M   'P 1'
#
loop_
_entity.id
_entity.type
_entity.pdbx_description
1 polymer ?
#
loop_
_entity_poly.entity_id
_entity_poly.type
_entity_poly.pdbx_seq_one_letter_code
_entity_poly.pdbx_strand_id
1 'polypeptide(L)' 'MHVQPEVIRRFINQSLRFMSAYRLGLTGKAAEWAVQKQKQHRQVSQRATMSIEAVLG' A
#
# COMPACT_ATOMS: atom_id res chain seq x y z
N MET A 1 3.53 -21.13 21.69
CA MET A 1 3.42 -19.75 21.13
C MET A 1 2.08 -19.66 20.41
N HIS A 2 1.05 -19.08 21.03
CA HIS A 2 -0.23 -18.85 20.34
C HIS A 2 -0.03 -17.68 19.38
N VAL A 3 0.14 -17.97 18.09
CA VAL A 3 0.13 -16.93 17.06
C VAL A 3 -1.33 -16.65 16.75
N GLN A 4 -1.80 -15.46 17.15
CA GLN A 4 -3.18 -15.04 16.90
C GLN A 4 -3.38 -14.95 15.38
N PRO A 5 -4.20 -15.81 14.76
CA PRO A 5 -4.36 -15.86 13.30
C PRO A 5 -4.75 -14.51 12.70
N GLU A 6 -5.46 -13.68 13.46
CA GLU A 6 -5.84 -12.31 13.12
C GLU A 6 -4.63 -11.40 12.95
N VAL A 7 -3.59 -11.56 13.78
CA VAL A 7 -2.35 -10.78 13.71
C VAL A 7 -1.58 -11.14 12.45
N ILE A 8 -1.43 -12.43 12.15
CA ILE A 8 -0.80 -12.91 10.92
C ILE A 8 -1.58 -12.39 9.71
N ARG A 9 -2.91 -12.53 9.71
CA ARG A 9 -3.78 -12.10 8.62
C ARG A 9 -3.67 -10.60 8.38
N ARG A 10 -3.63 -9.79 9.45
CA ARG A 10 -3.48 -8.34 9.35
C ARG A 10 -2.10 -7.97 8.80
N PHE A 11 -1.04 -8.64 9.25
CA PHE A 11 0.31 -8.44 8.74
C PHE A 11 0.41 -8.75 7.24
N ILE A 12 -0.02 -9.94 6.82
CA ILE A 12 0.02 -10.36 5.40
C ILE A 12 -0.79 -9.39 4.52
N ASN A 13 -2.00 -9.04 4.93
CA ASN A 13 -2.84 -8.10 4.16
C ASN A 13 -2.22 -6.71 4.05
N GLN A 14 -1.57 -6.23 5.11
CA GLN A 14 -0.87 -4.95 5.10
C GLN A 14 0.35 -5.01 4.17
N SER A 15 1.15 -6.07 4.25
CA SER A 15 2.31 -6.28 3.39
C SER A 15 1.92 -6.37 1.91
N LEU A 16 0.82 -7.05 1.58
CA LEU A 16 0.32 -7.13 0.21
C LEU A 16 -0.08 -5.77 -0.36
N ARG A 17 -0.64 -4.87 0.46
CA ARG A 17 -0.96 -3.50 0.04
C ARG A 17 0.29 -2.70 -0.29
N PHE A 18 1.32 -2.78 0.55
CA PHE A 18 2.61 -2.15 0.27
C PHE A 18 3.28 -2.72 -0.99
N MET A 19 3.27 -4.05 -1.17
CA MET A 19 3.83 -4.68 -2.37
C MET A 19 3.13 -4.22 -3.65
N SER A 20 1.81 -3.99 -3.61
CA SER A 20 1.09 -3.41 -4.74
C SER A 20 1.46 -1.94 -4.99
N ALA A 21 1.71 -1.15 -3.95
CA ALA A 21 2.20 0.23 -4.10
C ALA A 21 3.60 0.27 -4.72
N TYR A 22 4.53 -0.57 -4.25
CA TYR A 22 5.88 -0.68 -4.81
C TYR A 22 5.87 -1.16 -6.26
N ARG A 23 5.01 -2.12 -6.61
CA ARG A 23 4.85 -2.58 -8.01
C ARG A 23 4.34 -1.49 -8.96
N LEU A 24 3.69 -0.46 -8.42
CA LEU A 24 3.27 0.71 -9.20
C LEU A 24 4.37 1.79 -9.25
N GLY A 25 5.46 1.64 -8.50
CA GLY A 25 6.57 2.59 -8.44
C GLY A 25 6.47 3.62 -7.32
N LEU A 26 5.52 3.47 -6.38
CA LEU A 26 5.47 4.34 -5.21
C LEU A 26 6.51 3.92 -4.20
N THR A 27 7.20 4.88 -3.60
CA THR A 27 8.19 4.61 -2.56
C THR A 27 7.95 5.47 -1.31
N GLY A 28 8.66 5.17 -0.21
CA GLY A 28 8.64 5.99 1.00
C GLY A 28 7.26 6.47 1.48
N LYS A 29 7.11 7.79 1.62
CA LYS A 29 5.88 8.45 2.08
C LYS A 29 4.73 8.35 1.07
N ALA A 30 5.04 8.31 -0.22
CA ALA A 30 4.04 8.12 -1.26
C ALA A 30 3.38 6.73 -1.17
N ALA A 31 4.16 5.68 -0.93
CA ALA A 31 3.64 4.33 -0.71
C ALA A 31 2.81 4.25 0.57
N GLU A 32 3.28 4.85 1.68
CA GLU A 32 2.53 4.90 2.94
C GLU A 32 1.18 5.61 2.76
N TRP A 33 1.20 6.79 2.13
CA TRP A 33 0.01 7.59 1.88
C TRP A 33 -1.00 6.84 1.02
N ALA A 34 -0.54 6.18 -0.05
CA ALA A 34 -1.40 5.36 -0.90
C ALA A 34 -2.04 4.21 -0.12
N VAL A 35 -1.28 3.49 0.71
CA VAL A 35 -1.82 2.38 1.53
C VAL A 35 -2.84 2.86 2.57
N GLN A 36 -2.64 4.05 3.15
CA GLN A 36 -3.58 4.64 4.12
C GLN A 36 -4.87 5.16 3.47
N LYS A 37 -4.77 5.77 2.28
CA LYS A 37 -5.91 6.36 1.55
C LYS A 37 -6.68 5.34 0.72
N GLN A 38 -6.03 4.29 0.24
CA GLN A 38 -6.68 3.26 -0.56
C GLN A 38 -7.46 2.29 0.33
N LYS A 39 -8.68 2.68 0.69
CA LYS A 39 -9.62 1.86 1.46
C LYS A 39 -10.60 1.04 0.60
N GLN A 40 -10.58 1.21 -0.73
CA GLN A 40 -11.50 0.53 -1.65
C GLN A 40 -10.79 -0.39 -2.65
N HIS A 41 -11.59 -1.28 -3.25
CA HIS A 41 -11.18 -2.30 -4.23
C HIS A 41 -10.59 -1.75 -5.54
N ARG A 42 -10.57 -0.41 -5.72
CA ARG A 42 -10.03 0.24 -6.92
C ARG A 42 -8.53 0.44 -6.77
N GLN A 43 -7.78 -0.28 -7.59
CA GLN A 43 -6.35 -0.11 -7.78
C GLN A 43 -6.02 1.36 -8.12
N VAL A 44 -4.93 1.91 -7.56
CA VAL A 44 -4.45 3.25 -7.93
C VAL A 44 -4.04 3.17 -9.39
N SER A 45 -4.60 4.02 -10.24
CA SER A 45 -4.21 4.05 -11.65
C SER A 45 -2.76 4.55 -11.76
N GLN A 46 -2.00 4.05 -12.72
CA GLN A 46 -0.63 4.48 -12.99
C GLN A 46 -0.46 6.01 -13.06
N ARG A 47 -1.48 6.70 -13.58
CA ARG A 47 -1.50 8.16 -13.64
C ARG A 47 -1.61 8.80 -12.25
N ALA A 48 -2.49 8.29 -11.39
CA ALA A 48 -2.59 8.74 -10.00
C ALA A 48 -1.30 8.42 -9.24
N THR A 49 -0.69 7.27 -9.50
CA THR A 49 0.59 6.86 -8.93
C THR A 49 1.70 7.86 -9.23
N MET A 50 1.88 8.25 -10.50
CA MET A 50 2.89 9.25 -10.89
C MET A 50 2.64 10.60 -10.21
N SER A 51 1.39 11.04 -10.11
CA SER A 51 1.06 12.29 -9.43
C SER A 51 1.34 12.23 -7.92
N ILE A 52 1.15 11.08 -7.28
CA ILE A 52 1.43 10.89 -5.85
C ILE A 52 2.94 10.91 -5.61
N GLU A 53 3.73 10.17 -6.40
CA GLU A 53 5.19 10.16 -6.25
C GLU A 53 5.78 11.55 -6.50
N ALA A 54 5.28 12.31 -7.47
CA ALA A 54 5.76 13.67 -7.73
C ALA A 54 5.50 14.67 -6.59
N VAL A 55 4.53 14.39 -5.71
CA VAL A 55 4.17 15.27 -4.57
C VAL A 55 4.77 14.78 -3.25
N LEU A 56 4.96 13.47 -3.10
CA LEU A 56 5.30 12.82 -1.82
C LEU A 56 6.60 11.99 -1.84
N GLY A 57 7.19 11.74 -3.01
CA GLY A 57 8.52 11.15 -3.18
C GLY A 57 9.62 12.19 -2.95
#